data_AF-A0A239F8M3-F1
#
_entry.id   AF-A0A239F8M3-F1
#
_cell.length_a   1.000
_cell.length_b   1.000
_cell.length_c   1.000
_cell.angle_alpha   90.00
_cell.angle_beta   90.00
_cell.angle_gamma   90.00
#
_symmetry.space_group_name_H-M   'P 1'
#
loop_
_entity.id
_entity.type
_entity.pdbx_description
1 polymer ?
#
loop_
_entity_poly.entity_id
_entity_poly.type
_entity_poly.pdbx_seq_one_letter_code
_entity_poly.pdbx_strand_id
1 'polypeptide(L)'
;MNSAPRAAPGAADRRPPRWAGKPVSRLTTGELAEALAYLERHRPDDDVLGRALAGEFARRTAAAEFARRATDRARSEAPDAPRGTAQ
;
A
#
# COMPACT_ATOMS: atom_id res chain seq x y z
N MET A 1 6.52 -46.34 6.87
CA MET A 1 6.02 -44.96 6.67
C MET A 1 7.21 -44.11 6.22
N ASN A 2 7.42 -43.95 4.92
CA ASN A 2 8.49 -43.12 4.35
C ASN A 2 7.90 -41.76 3.99
N SER A 3 8.19 -40.74 4.81
CA SER A 3 7.86 -39.36 4.50
C SER A 3 8.76 -38.89 3.35
N ALA A 4 8.19 -38.74 2.16
CA ALA A 4 8.90 -38.17 1.02
C ALA A 4 9.42 -36.76 1.38
N PRO A 5 10.58 -36.33 0.83
CA PRO A 5 11.04 -34.96 1.01
C PRO A 5 9.98 -34.03 0.42
N ARG A 6 9.41 -33.17 1.26
CA ARG A 6 8.51 -32.10 0.84
C ARG A 6 9.25 -31.30 -0.24
N ALA A 7 8.74 -31.35 -1.46
CA ALA A 7 9.28 -30.57 -2.58
C ALA A 7 9.39 -29.11 -2.12
N ALA A 8 10.62 -28.60 -2.06
CA ALA A 8 10.85 -27.18 -1.84
C ALA A 8 10.12 -26.42 -2.97
N PRO A 9 9.33 -25.37 -2.67
CA PRO A 9 8.72 -24.55 -3.71
C PRO A 9 9.84 -23.84 -4.47
N GLY A 10 10.29 -24.46 -5.55
CA GLY A 10 11.39 -24.02 -6.38
C GLY A 10 10.90 -23.08 -7.48
N ALA A 11 11.41 -21.86 -7.45
CA ALA A 11 11.65 -21.00 -8.61
C ALA A 11 10.50 -20.15 -9.18
N ALA A 12 9.65 -19.55 -8.35
CA ALA A 12 9.00 -18.31 -8.75
C ALA A 12 10.03 -17.17 -8.65
N ASP A 13 10.53 -16.70 -9.80
CA ASP A 13 11.48 -15.59 -9.99
C ASP A 13 12.68 -15.54 -9.02
N ARG A 14 13.84 -16.04 -9.46
CA ARG A 14 15.10 -15.94 -8.70
C ARG A 14 15.50 -14.51 -8.35
N ARG A 15 14.89 -13.50 -8.98
CA ARG A 15 15.15 -12.10 -8.69
C ARG A 15 14.15 -11.62 -7.64
N PRO A 16 14.63 -11.19 -6.45
CA PRO A 16 13.74 -10.64 -5.44
C PRO A 16 13.00 -9.43 -6.03
N PRO A 17 11.70 -9.27 -5.73
CA PRO A 17 10.94 -8.15 -6.26
C PRO A 17 11.57 -6.84 -5.78
N ARG A 18 11.49 -5.80 -6.61
CA ARG A 18 12.14 -4.49 -6.40
C ARG A 18 11.84 -3.82 -5.05
N TRP A 19 10.72 -4.17 -4.43
CA TRP A 19 10.31 -3.68 -3.13
C TRP A 19 10.97 -4.44 -1.96
N ALA A 20 11.45 -5.67 -2.15
CA ALA A 20 11.94 -6.54 -1.08
C ALA A 20 13.25 -6.05 -0.41
N GLY A 21 13.96 -5.10 -1.03
CA GLY A 21 15.14 -4.47 -0.44
C GLY A 21 14.84 -3.15 0.30
N LYS A 22 13.59 -2.69 0.32
CA LYS A 22 13.21 -1.40 0.89
C LYS A 22 12.59 -1.58 2.27
N PRO A 23 12.86 -0.68 3.24
CA PRO A 23 12.08 -0.65 4.47
C PRO A 23 10.62 -0.31 4.15
N VAL A 24 9.69 -0.88 4.91
CA VAL A 24 8.24 -0.72 4.70
C VAL A 24 7.82 0.76 4.63
N SER A 25 8.46 1.61 5.44
CA SER A 25 8.23 3.07 5.45
C SER A 25 8.66 3.79 4.15
N ARG A 26 9.41 3.14 3.26
CA ARG A 26 9.84 3.69 1.95
C ARG A 26 9.12 3.06 0.77
N LEU A 27 8.20 2.12 0.99
CA LEU A 27 7.40 1.53 -0.09
C LEU A 27 6.33 2.50 -0.56
N THR A 28 6.11 2.62 -1.85
CA THR A 28 4.94 3.34 -2.39
C THR A 28 3.65 2.55 -2.16
N THR A 29 2.48 3.19 -2.28
CA THR A 29 1.18 2.51 -2.20
C THR A 29 1.05 1.37 -3.21
N GLY A 30 1.57 1.55 -4.42
CA GLY A 30 1.59 0.51 -5.45
C GLY A 30 2.51 -0.67 -5.08
N GLU A 31 3.69 -0.39 -4.51
CA GLU A 31 4.60 -1.43 -4.05
C GLU A 31 4.07 -2.20 -2.84
N LEU A 32 3.32 -1.54 -1.94
CA LEU A 32 2.63 -2.19 -0.83
C LEU A 32 1.57 -3.18 -1.33
N ALA A 33 0.77 -2.78 -2.33
CA ALA A 33 -0.21 -3.67 -2.96
C ALA A 33 0.46 -4.85 -3.69
N GLU A 34 1.55 -4.58 -4.43
CA GLU A 34 2.35 -5.61 -5.11
C GLU A 34 2.95 -6.60 -4.10
N ALA A 35 3.43 -6.12 -2.95
CA ALA A 35 3.99 -6.93 -1.89
C ALA A 35 2.94 -7.84 -1.23
N LEU A 36 1.75 -7.31 -0.92
CA LEU A 36 0.65 -8.11 -0.36
C LEU A 36 0.24 -9.25 -1.32
N ALA A 37 0.04 -8.92 -2.59
CA ALA A 37 -0.32 -9.92 -3.60
C ALA A 37 0.80 -10.95 -3.83
N TYR A 38 2.07 -10.57 -3.64
CA TYR A 38 3.19 -11.50 -3.67
C TYR A 38 3.17 -12.45 -2.47
N LEU A 39 2.91 -11.95 -1.25
CA LEU A 39 2.86 -12.78 -0.05
C LEU A 39 1.74 -13.81 -0.12
N GLU A 40 0.54 -13.42 -0.56
CA GLU A 40 -0.58 -14.35 -0.73
C GLU A 40 -0.24 -15.54 -1.65
N ARG A 41 0.57 -15.28 -2.68
CA ARG A 41 0.95 -16.31 -3.67
C ARG A 41 2.16 -17.16 -3.28
N HIS A 42 3.12 -16.59 -2.55
CA HIS A 42 4.44 -17.24 -2.35
C HIS A 42 4.80 -17.49 -0.89
N ARG A 43 4.17 -16.78 0.05
CA ARG A 43 4.49 -16.77 1.48
C ARG A 43 3.20 -16.61 2.32
N PRO A 44 2.16 -17.45 2.13
CA PRO A 44 0.90 -17.29 2.86
C PRO A 44 1.07 -17.48 4.37
N ASP A 45 2.13 -18.16 4.81
CA ASP A 45 2.43 -18.40 6.22
C ASP A 45 3.12 -17.21 6.92
N ASP A 46 3.55 -16.18 6.18
CA ASP A 46 4.25 -15.01 6.73
C ASP A 46 3.27 -13.90 7.17
N ASP A 47 2.46 -14.23 8.17
CA ASP A 47 1.43 -13.36 8.74
C ASP A 47 2.00 -12.06 9.32
N VAL A 48 3.21 -12.10 9.87
CA VAL A 48 3.84 -10.94 10.51
C VAL A 48 4.16 -9.89 9.46
N LEU A 49 4.81 -10.29 8.36
CA LEU A 49 5.11 -9.39 7.26
C LEU A 49 3.83 -8.92 6.56
N GLY A 50 2.87 -9.84 6.36
CA GLY A 50 1.56 -9.50 5.78
C GLY A 50 0.82 -8.43 6.57
N ARG A 51 0.73 -8.57 7.89
CA ARG A 51 0.08 -7.57 8.78
C ARG A 51 0.83 -6.25 8.80
N ALA A 52 2.16 -6.26 8.79
CA ALA A 52 2.96 -5.04 8.75
C ALA A 52 2.71 -4.24 7.46
N LEU A 53 2.69 -4.92 6.30
CA LEU A 53 2.40 -4.28 5.01
C LEU A 53 0.97 -3.76 4.95
N ALA A 54 -0.01 -4.55 5.42
CA ALA A 54 -1.41 -4.13 5.46
C ALA A 54 -1.63 -2.90 6.36
N GLY A 55 -0.97 -2.85 7.52
CA GLY A 55 -1.04 -1.71 8.44
C GLY A 55 -0.45 -0.43 7.84
N GLU A 56 0.68 -0.51 7.14
CA GLU A 56 1.26 0.63 6.44
C GLU A 56 0.38 1.10 5.28
N PHE A 57 -0.16 0.16 4.49
CA PHE A 57 -1.10 0.47 3.41
C PHE A 57 -2.34 1.21 3.93
N ALA A 58 -2.93 0.73 5.03
CA ALA A 58 -4.06 1.38 5.67
C ALA A 58 -3.71 2.80 6.15
N ARG A 59 -2.54 2.99 6.79
CA ARG A 59 -2.10 4.32 7.24
C ARG A 59 -1.94 5.31 6.10
N ARG A 60 -1.33 4.91 4.98
CA ARG A 60 -1.12 5.80 3.83
C ARG A 60 -2.41 6.16 3.13
N THR A 61 -3.28 5.19 2.93
CA THR A 61 -4.60 5.44 2.35
C THR A 61 -5.41 6.37 3.23
N ALA A 62 -5.41 6.15 4.56
CA ALA A 62 -6.05 7.06 5.49
C ALA A 62 -5.47 8.47 5.42
N ALA A 63 -4.13 8.62 5.43
CA ALA A 63 -3.48 9.92 5.34
C ALA A 63 -3.83 10.67 4.04
N ALA A 64 -3.87 9.97 2.90
CA ALA A 64 -4.27 10.55 1.62
C ALA A 64 -5.74 11.02 1.64
N GLU A 65 -6.64 10.21 2.20
CA GLU A 65 -8.05 10.58 2.34
C GLU A 65 -8.28 11.75 3.31
N PHE A 66 -7.52 11.81 4.41
CA PHE A 66 -7.56 12.96 5.32
C PHE A 66 -7.07 14.24 4.64
N ALA A 67 -5.97 14.18 3.88
CA ALA A 67 -5.46 15.32 3.12
C ALA A 67 -6.48 15.80 2.09
N ARG A 68 -7.11 14.88 1.35
CA ARG A 68 -8.18 15.19 0.39
C ARG A 68 -9.37 15.89 1.05
N ARG A 69 -9.86 15.37 2.18
CA ARG A 69 -10.97 16.00 2.91
C ARG A 69 -10.62 17.39 3.43
N ALA A 70 -9.38 17.61 3.84
CA ALA A 70 -8.93 18.94 4.27
C ALA A 70 -8.95 19.93 3.09
N THR A 71 -8.51 19.51 1.90
CA THR A 71 -8.57 20.36 0.69
C THR A 71 -10.01 20.63 0.24
N ASP A 72 -10.88 19.62 0.29
CA ASP A 72 -12.29 19.78 -0.07
C ASP A 72 -13.00 20.76 0.88
N ARG A 73 -12.72 20.66 2.19
CA ARG A 73 -13.21 21.63 3.18
C ARG A 73 -12.71 23.04 2.90
N ALA A 74 -11.42 23.23 2.67
CA ALA A 74 -10.85 24.54 2.36
C ALA A 74 -11.47 25.17 1.10
N ARG A 75 -11.81 24.34 0.10
CA ARG A 75 -12.52 24.77 -1.12
C ARG A 75 -13.96 25.18 -0.84
N SER A 76 -14.67 24.50 0.07
CA SER A 76 -16.03 24.85 0.46
C SER A 76 -16.09 26.08 1.37
N GLU A 77 -15.02 26.35 2.13
CA GLU A 77 -14.90 27.51 3.01
C GLU A 77 -14.39 28.77 2.28
N ALA A 78 -13.87 28.63 1.06
CA ALA A 78 -13.55 29.78 0.22
C ALA A 78 -14.85 30.51 -0.16
N PRO A 79 -15.07 31.76 0.30
CA PRO A 79 -16.27 32.50 -0.04
C PRO A 79 -16.33 32.74 -1.55
N ASP A 80 -17.52 32.57 -2.13
CA ASP A 80 -17.86 33.01 -3.48
C ASP A 80 -17.43 34.47 -3.62
N ALA A 81 -16.36 34.73 -4.38
CA ALA A 81 -15.93 36.08 -4.69
C ALA A 81 -17.12 36.78 -5.36
N PRO A 82 -17.51 37.99 -4.93
CA PRO A 82 -18.80 38.56 -5.28
C PRO A 82 -18.94 38.71 -6.79
N ARG A 83 -20.01 38.12 -7.33
CA ARG A 83 -20.57 38.53 -8.62
C ARG A 83 -21.11 39.97 -8.48
N GLY A 84 -20.53 40.89 -9.23
CA GLY A 84 -20.95 42.31 -9.34
C GLY A 84 -19.99 43.22 -8.57
N THR A 85 -19.53 44.35 -9.08
CA THR A 85 -20.12 45.28 -10.05
C THR A 85 -19.03 46.15 -10.67
N ALA A 86 -19.02 46.36 -11.98
CA ALA A 86 -18.41 47.55 -12.57
C ALA A 86 -19.05 47.88 -13.93
N GLN A 87 -19.91 48.90 -13.86
CA GLN A 87 -20.39 49.87 -14.87
C GLN A 87 -20.93 49.38 -16.22
#